data_AF-A0A520J2J7-F1
#
_entry.id   AF-A0A520J2J7-F1
#
_cell.length_a   1.000
_cell.length_b   1.000
_cell.length_c   1.000
_cell.angle_alpha   90.00
_cell.angle_beta   90.00
_cell.angle_gamma   90.00
#
_symmetry.space_group_name_H-M   'P 1'
#
loop_
_entity.id
_entity.type
_entity.pdbx_description
1 polymer ?
#
loop_
_entity_poly.entity_id
_entity_poly.type
_entity_poly.pdbx_seq_one_letter_code
_entity_poly.pdbx_strand_id
1 'polypeptide(L)'
;MTAIGQDSLNTRTTLTVGDKSYAYYSLEKAAAKFGDISRLPFSMKVLLENMLRFEDGKTVTEADVQAIVDWQKERRSDREIQYRPARVLMQDFTGVPCVVDLAAMRDAITKLGGDAAKINPQVPVHLVIDHSVMVDEFGTPQAFEDNVDLEYQRNGERYEFLKWGSAALDNFKVVPPGTGICHQVNLEYIGQAVWSSDSVGEHGDGTAIAYPDTLVGTDSHTTMINGLGVLGWGVGGIEAEAAMLGQPVSMLIPEVVGFKLTGALREGITATDLVLTVTQMLRAKGVVGRFVEFFGPGLGSMTLADRATIANMAPEYGATCGFFPIDEKTMDYMRL
;
A
#
# COMPACT_ATOMS: atom_id res chain seq x y z
N MET A 1 4.31 -15.27 3.55
CA MET A 1 5.38 -15.30 4.57
C MET A 1 5.77 -13.86 4.83
N THR A 2 5.98 -13.49 6.09
CA THR A 2 6.30 -12.11 6.48
C THR A 2 7.43 -12.11 7.49
N ALA A 3 8.52 -11.40 7.20
CA ALA A 3 9.57 -11.18 8.18
C ALA A 3 9.05 -10.34 9.34
N ILE A 4 9.49 -10.63 10.56
CA ILE A 4 9.13 -9.86 11.76
C ILE A 4 10.38 -9.51 12.58
N GLY A 5 10.25 -8.52 13.45
CA GLY A 5 11.24 -8.09 14.44
C GLY A 5 11.24 -8.94 15.71
N GLN A 6 12.05 -8.55 16.69
CA GLN A 6 12.37 -9.34 17.89
C GLN A 6 11.30 -9.28 19.01
N ASP A 7 10.31 -8.39 18.92
CA ASP A 7 9.29 -8.10 19.95
C ASP A 7 9.88 -7.86 21.37
N SER A 8 11.01 -7.14 21.47
CA SER A 8 11.58 -6.79 22.79
C SER A 8 10.65 -5.87 23.61
N LEU A 9 9.71 -5.22 22.92
CA LEU A 9 8.70 -4.35 23.49
C LEU A 9 7.53 -5.10 24.14
N ASN A 10 7.45 -6.43 23.98
CA ASN A 10 6.40 -7.30 24.53
C ASN A 10 4.98 -6.89 24.11
N THR A 11 4.81 -6.49 22.84
CA THR A 11 3.52 -6.02 22.31
C THR A 11 2.80 -7.09 21.49
N ARG A 12 3.45 -8.20 21.15
CA ARG A 12 2.80 -9.32 20.47
C ARG A 12 1.73 -9.98 21.36
N THR A 13 0.60 -10.31 20.74
CA THR A 13 -0.56 -10.96 21.35
C THR A 13 -1.16 -11.95 20.35
N THR A 14 -1.99 -12.87 20.83
CA THR A 14 -2.75 -13.80 19.99
C THR A 14 -4.21 -13.34 19.86
N LEU A 15 -4.71 -13.33 18.63
CA LEU A 15 -6.11 -13.16 18.28
C LEU A 15 -6.65 -14.51 17.80
N THR A 16 -7.72 -15.01 18.43
CA THR A 16 -8.41 -16.22 17.99
C THR A 16 -9.66 -15.83 17.19
N VAL A 17 -9.76 -16.32 15.96
CA VAL A 17 -10.90 -16.10 15.05
C VAL A 17 -11.43 -17.47 14.63
N GLY A 18 -12.56 -17.87 15.19
CA GLY A 18 -13.09 -19.22 15.01
C GLY A 18 -12.13 -20.27 15.59
N ASP A 19 -11.68 -21.18 14.74
CA ASP A 19 -10.70 -22.24 15.06
C ASP A 19 -9.24 -21.84 14.79
N LYS A 20 -9.01 -20.66 14.20
CA LYS A 20 -7.67 -20.18 13.84
C LYS A 20 -7.14 -19.19 14.87
N SER A 21 -5.83 -19.25 15.10
CA SER A 21 -5.11 -18.29 15.95
C SER A 21 -4.08 -17.53 15.13
N TYR A 22 -4.05 -16.22 15.31
CA TYR A 22 -3.13 -15.31 14.65
C TYR A 22 -2.35 -14.55 15.70
N ALA A 23 -1.03 -14.45 15.55
CA ALA A 23 -0.27 -13.42 16.26
C ALA A 23 -0.61 -12.04 15.67
N TYR A 24 -0.52 -10.99 16.47
CA TYR A 24 -0.55 -9.60 16.03
C TYR A 24 0.15 -8.70 17.04
N TYR A 25 0.56 -7.49 16.63
CA TYR A 25 1.18 -6.51 17.52
C TYR A 25 0.10 -5.57 18.08
N SER A 26 -0.11 -5.64 19.39
CA SER A 26 -1.23 -4.97 20.07
C SER A 26 -0.94 -3.51 20.35
N LEU A 27 -1.75 -2.63 19.75
CA LEU A 27 -1.72 -1.20 20.03
C LEU A 27 -2.14 -0.86 21.47
N GLU A 28 -2.97 -1.68 22.10
CA GLU A 28 -3.36 -1.49 23.52
C GLU A 28 -2.16 -1.71 24.45
N LYS A 29 -1.39 -2.79 24.22
CA LYS A 29 -0.15 -3.03 24.96
C LYS A 29 0.89 -1.93 24.71
N ALA A 30 1.00 -1.46 23.46
CA ALA A 30 1.84 -0.33 23.14
C ALA A 30 1.41 0.94 23.89
N ALA A 31 0.11 1.22 23.97
CA ALA A 31 -0.42 2.37 24.70
C ALA A 31 -0.11 2.30 26.20
N ALA A 32 -0.24 1.12 26.80
CA ALA A 32 0.09 0.90 28.20
C ALA A 32 1.58 1.14 28.51
N LYS A 33 2.47 0.91 27.54
CA LYS A 33 3.91 1.09 27.69
C LYS A 33 4.40 2.51 27.33
N PHE A 34 3.92 3.06 26.23
CA PHE A 34 4.47 4.29 25.62
C PHE A 34 3.60 5.54 25.86
N GLY A 35 2.35 5.36 26.31
CA GLY A 35 1.40 6.44 26.59
C GLY A 35 0.13 6.37 25.74
N ASP A 36 -0.84 7.24 26.05
CA ASP A 36 -2.12 7.28 25.35
C ASP A 36 -1.96 7.51 23.84
N ILE A 37 -2.59 6.66 23.04
CA ILE A 37 -2.64 6.75 21.56
C ILE A 37 -4.07 6.97 21.04
N SER A 38 -5.03 7.23 21.93
CA SER A 38 -6.44 7.37 21.56
C SER A 38 -6.66 8.47 20.51
N ARG A 39 -5.84 9.53 20.56
CA ARG A 39 -5.89 10.69 19.67
C ARG A 39 -4.97 10.58 18.45
N LEU A 40 -4.21 9.50 18.30
CA LEU A 40 -3.48 9.26 17.06
C LEU A 40 -4.48 9.08 15.90
N PRO A 41 -4.25 9.74 14.74
CA PRO A 41 -4.93 9.42 13.50
C PRO A 41 -4.79 7.93 13.18
N PHE A 42 -5.79 7.35 12.51
CA PHE A 42 -5.74 5.93 12.15
C PHE A 42 -4.56 5.60 11.23
N SER A 43 -4.20 6.49 10.31
CA SER A 43 -3.01 6.34 9.47
C SER A 43 -1.73 6.23 10.31
N MET A 44 -1.63 6.97 11.42
CA MET A 44 -0.51 6.91 12.36
C MET A 44 -0.51 5.63 13.19
N LYS A 45 -1.70 5.08 13.50
CA LYS A 45 -1.82 3.77 14.17
C LYS A 45 -1.34 2.63 13.28
N VAL A 46 -1.54 2.72 11.96
CA VAL A 46 -0.97 1.77 10.99
C VAL A 46 0.55 1.84 10.98
N LEU A 47 1.13 3.05 10.97
CA LEU A 47 2.60 3.21 11.08
C LEU A 47 3.13 2.72 12.43
N LEU A 48 2.39 2.95 13.54
CA LEU A 48 2.76 2.45 14.86
C LEU A 48 2.81 0.91 14.88
N GLU A 49 1.80 0.23 14.33
CA GLU A 49 1.81 -1.23 14.18
C GLU A 49 3.05 -1.69 13.40
N ASN A 50 3.37 -1.00 12.31
CA ASN A 50 4.53 -1.32 11.49
C ASN A 50 5.84 -1.24 12.29
N MET A 51 6.01 -0.17 13.09
CA MET A 51 7.20 -0.03 13.94
C MET A 51 7.27 -1.13 15.00
N LEU A 52 6.15 -1.47 15.63
CA LEU A 52 6.11 -2.54 16.62
C LEU A 52 6.48 -3.89 16.01
N ARG A 53 5.93 -4.19 14.82
CA ARG A 53 6.15 -5.47 14.13
C ARG A 53 7.57 -5.65 13.62
N PHE A 54 8.24 -4.56 13.25
CA PHE A 54 9.59 -4.59 12.67
C PHE A 54 10.69 -4.08 13.61
N GLU A 55 10.39 -3.92 14.91
CA GLU A 55 11.40 -3.54 15.92
C GLU A 55 12.54 -4.55 15.96
N ASP A 56 13.75 -4.09 15.70
CA ASP A 56 14.98 -4.90 15.59
C ASP A 56 16.18 -4.28 16.33
N GLY A 57 15.97 -3.14 17.00
CA GLY A 57 17.01 -2.37 17.69
C GLY A 57 18.05 -1.71 16.78
N LYS A 58 17.91 -1.80 15.46
CA LYS A 58 18.86 -1.26 14.47
C LYS A 58 18.18 -0.32 13.49
N THR A 59 17.23 -0.82 12.70
CA THR A 59 16.46 -0.05 11.72
C THR A 59 15.22 0.54 12.36
N VAL A 60 14.58 -0.19 13.29
CA VAL A 60 13.44 0.29 14.06
C VAL A 60 13.75 0.07 15.54
N THR A 61 13.75 1.17 16.28
CA THR A 61 14.11 1.21 17.69
C THR A 61 12.91 1.57 18.57
N GLU A 62 13.02 1.30 19.87
CA GLU A 62 12.03 1.75 20.86
C GLU A 62 11.79 3.27 20.81
N ALA A 63 12.83 4.04 20.48
CA ALA A 63 12.74 5.48 20.37
C ALA A 63 11.89 5.92 19.15
N ASP A 64 11.88 5.14 18.06
CA ASP A 64 11.03 5.41 16.89
C ASP A 64 9.55 5.18 17.22
N VAL A 65 9.26 4.11 17.97
CA VAL A 65 7.93 3.83 18.52
C VAL A 65 7.47 4.95 19.44
N GLN A 66 8.30 5.38 20.40
CA GLN A 66 7.98 6.49 21.30
C GLN A 66 7.74 7.80 20.52
N ALA A 67 8.49 8.05 19.45
CA ALA A 67 8.33 9.25 18.65
C ALA A 67 6.97 9.32 17.93
N ILE A 68 6.43 8.18 17.47
CA ILE A 68 5.08 8.14 16.91
C ILE A 68 4.03 8.48 17.97
N VAL A 69 4.20 8.01 19.21
CA VAL A 69 3.27 8.35 20.31
C VAL A 69 3.40 9.83 20.69
N ASP A 70 4.63 10.32 20.81
CA ASP A 70 4.96 11.70 21.18
C ASP A 70 4.56 12.73 20.11
N TRP A 71 4.38 12.31 18.85
CA TRP A 71 3.87 13.14 17.77
C TRP A 71 2.59 13.88 18.18
N GLN A 72 1.74 13.32 19.06
CA GLN A 72 0.50 13.95 19.52
C GLN A 72 0.70 15.27 20.28
N LYS A 73 1.90 15.50 20.85
CA LYS A 73 2.25 16.71 21.61
C LYS A 73 2.27 17.93 20.70
N GLU A 74 2.99 17.83 19.58
CA GLU A 74 3.25 18.93 18.65
C GLU A 74 2.52 18.78 17.31
N ARG A 75 1.98 17.58 17.01
CA ARG A 75 1.35 17.18 15.74
C ARG A 75 2.24 17.32 14.51
N ARG A 76 3.55 17.25 14.75
CA ARG A 76 4.63 17.26 13.78
C ARG A 76 5.84 16.56 14.38
N SER A 77 6.75 16.11 13.53
CA SER A 77 8.00 15.50 13.95
C SER A 77 9.04 15.65 12.83
N ASP A 78 10.25 16.00 13.21
CA ASP A 78 11.41 16.03 12.31
C ASP A 78 12.17 14.69 12.31
N ARG A 79 11.64 13.68 13.02
CA ARG A 79 12.22 12.35 13.10
C ARG A 79 11.89 11.52 11.87
N GLU A 80 12.91 10.84 11.36
CA GLU A 80 12.82 9.84 10.30
C GLU A 80 12.57 8.45 10.88
N ILE A 81 11.75 7.64 10.21
CA ILE A 81 11.42 6.25 10.56
C ILE A 81 11.64 5.32 9.37
N GLN A 82 11.83 4.04 9.66
CA GLN A 82 12.09 2.99 8.66
C GLN A 82 10.83 2.13 8.46
N TYR A 83 10.00 2.52 7.50
CA TYR A 83 8.72 1.88 7.20
C TYR A 83 8.87 0.69 6.24
N ARG A 84 8.23 -0.44 6.53
CA ARG A 84 8.24 -1.63 5.65
C ARG A 84 6.83 -1.95 5.13
N PRO A 85 6.54 -1.77 3.84
CA PRO A 85 5.22 -2.08 3.30
C PRO A 85 4.92 -3.58 3.37
N ALA A 86 3.64 -3.94 3.42
CA ALA A 86 3.21 -5.34 3.38
C ALA A 86 3.39 -5.96 1.99
N ARG A 87 3.31 -5.14 0.93
CA ARG A 87 3.42 -5.55 -0.48
C ARG A 87 3.81 -4.37 -1.38
N VAL A 88 4.16 -4.68 -2.63
CA VAL A 88 4.44 -3.69 -3.68
C VAL A 88 3.47 -3.88 -4.84
N LEU A 89 2.95 -2.76 -5.38
CA LEU A 89 2.13 -2.73 -6.58
C LEU A 89 2.90 -2.11 -7.74
N MET A 90 2.81 -2.69 -8.93
CA MET A 90 3.52 -2.20 -10.10
C MET A 90 2.61 -2.19 -11.32
N GLN A 91 2.92 -1.31 -12.26
CA GLN A 91 2.34 -1.29 -13.59
C GLN A 91 3.43 -1.58 -14.64
N ASP A 92 3.09 -1.95 -15.87
CA ASP A 92 4.03 -2.52 -16.84
C ASP A 92 5.14 -1.56 -17.33
N PHE A 93 4.92 -0.25 -17.41
CA PHE A 93 5.95 0.73 -17.83
C PHE A 93 7.07 0.87 -16.80
N THR A 94 6.75 0.84 -15.51
CA THR A 94 7.76 0.90 -14.42
C THR A 94 8.15 -0.50 -13.92
N GLY A 95 7.33 -1.51 -14.19
CA GLY A 95 7.54 -2.89 -13.82
C GLY A 95 8.58 -3.60 -14.68
N VAL A 96 8.57 -3.37 -16.00
CA VAL A 96 9.60 -3.91 -16.90
C VAL A 96 11.02 -3.51 -16.47
N PRO A 97 11.37 -2.22 -16.29
CA PRO A 97 12.74 -1.86 -15.90
C PRO A 97 13.14 -2.47 -14.55
N CYS A 98 12.21 -2.56 -13.60
CA CYS A 98 12.48 -3.21 -12.32
C CYS A 98 12.78 -4.71 -12.45
N VAL A 99 12.04 -5.45 -13.29
CA VAL A 99 12.35 -6.87 -13.55
C VAL A 99 13.69 -7.01 -14.28
N VAL A 100 14.05 -6.07 -15.16
CA VAL A 100 15.38 -5.98 -15.77
C VAL A 100 16.45 -5.77 -14.70
N ASP A 101 16.24 -4.86 -13.74
CA ASP A 101 17.19 -4.57 -12.67
C ASP A 101 17.37 -5.77 -11.72
N LEU A 102 16.29 -6.50 -11.40
CA LEU A 102 16.39 -7.78 -10.67
C LEU A 102 17.22 -8.83 -11.45
N ALA A 103 17.00 -8.95 -12.76
CA ALA A 103 17.77 -9.86 -13.61
C ALA A 103 19.26 -9.45 -13.66
N ALA A 104 19.55 -8.16 -13.82
CA ALA A 104 20.91 -7.63 -13.83
C ALA A 104 21.62 -7.83 -12.48
N MET A 105 20.90 -7.65 -11.36
CA MET A 105 21.42 -7.94 -10.02
C MET A 105 21.73 -9.42 -9.81
N ARG A 106 20.90 -10.34 -10.35
CA ARG A 106 21.17 -11.78 -10.35
C ARG A 106 22.45 -12.12 -11.11
N ASP A 107 22.65 -11.53 -12.29
CA ASP A 107 23.89 -11.70 -13.05
C ASP A 107 25.11 -11.15 -12.30
N ALA A 108 24.97 -9.98 -11.67
CA ALA A 108 26.05 -9.34 -10.92
C ALA A 108 26.46 -10.16 -9.70
N ILE A 109 25.50 -10.64 -8.89
CA ILE A 109 25.82 -11.44 -7.70
C ILE A 109 26.46 -12.77 -8.07
N THR A 110 26.05 -13.42 -9.18
CA THR A 110 26.69 -14.63 -9.69
C THR A 110 28.14 -14.36 -10.14
N LYS A 111 28.41 -13.26 -10.83
CA LYS A 111 29.78 -12.86 -11.21
C LYS A 111 30.70 -12.63 -10.00
N LEU A 112 30.12 -12.22 -8.87
CA LEU A 112 30.82 -12.06 -7.59
C LEU A 112 30.91 -13.36 -6.76
N GLY A 113 30.43 -14.50 -7.30
CA GLY A 113 30.44 -15.80 -6.64
C GLY A 113 29.34 -15.99 -5.58
N GLY A 114 28.33 -15.12 -5.56
CA GLY A 114 27.17 -15.24 -4.68
C GLY A 114 26.00 -15.99 -5.32
N ASP A 115 24.97 -16.23 -4.51
CA ASP A 115 23.76 -16.95 -4.90
C ASP A 115 22.70 -15.99 -5.48
N ALA A 116 22.35 -16.19 -6.76
CA ALA A 116 21.34 -15.41 -7.46
C ALA A 116 19.93 -15.55 -6.85
N ALA A 117 19.63 -16.69 -6.21
CA ALA A 117 18.33 -16.89 -5.58
C ALA A 117 18.06 -15.91 -4.42
N LYS A 118 19.10 -15.29 -3.85
CA LYS A 118 18.96 -14.24 -2.84
C LYS A 118 18.40 -12.94 -3.39
N ILE A 119 18.52 -12.70 -4.71
CA ILE A 119 17.87 -11.58 -5.37
C ILE A 119 16.46 -12.03 -5.72
N ASN A 120 15.55 -11.87 -4.75
CA ASN A 120 14.16 -12.23 -4.89
C ASN A 120 13.28 -11.31 -4.04
N PRO A 121 12.07 -10.95 -4.48
CA PRO A 121 11.12 -10.23 -3.65
C PRO A 121 10.83 -10.93 -2.31
N GLN A 122 10.97 -10.18 -1.21
CA GLN A 122 10.69 -10.59 0.17
C GLN A 122 9.27 -10.27 0.63
N VAL A 123 8.60 -9.37 -0.09
CA VAL A 123 7.17 -9.09 0.07
C VAL A 123 6.43 -9.43 -1.24
N PRO A 124 5.11 -9.71 -1.18
CA PRO A 124 4.31 -9.87 -2.39
C PRO A 124 4.46 -8.68 -3.33
N VAL A 125 4.72 -8.96 -4.60
CA VAL A 125 4.77 -7.98 -5.68
C VAL A 125 3.70 -8.35 -6.69
N HIS A 126 2.83 -7.39 -6.98
CA HIS A 126 1.78 -7.53 -7.98
C HIS A 126 2.02 -6.54 -9.09
N LEU A 127 2.31 -7.03 -10.29
CA LEU A 127 2.41 -6.23 -11.50
C LEU A 127 1.15 -6.37 -12.32
N VAL A 128 0.50 -5.26 -12.66
CA VAL A 128 -0.67 -5.23 -13.54
C VAL A 128 -0.27 -4.65 -14.89
N ILE A 129 -0.64 -5.33 -15.98
CA ILE A 129 -0.41 -4.85 -17.34
C ILE A 129 -1.65 -4.07 -17.79
N ASP A 130 -1.53 -2.75 -17.84
CA ASP A 130 -2.65 -1.86 -18.14
C ASP A 130 -2.25 -0.56 -18.86
N HIS A 131 -0.96 -0.20 -18.93
CA HIS A 131 -0.48 1.03 -19.58
C HIS A 131 -0.16 0.84 -21.08
N SER A 132 -0.35 -0.37 -21.59
CA SER A 132 0.04 -0.79 -22.94
C SER A 132 -1.10 -0.78 -23.96
N VAL A 133 -2.36 -0.93 -23.52
CA VAL A 133 -3.54 -0.86 -24.40
C VAL A 133 -3.70 0.56 -24.91
N MET A 134 -3.94 0.70 -26.22
CA MET A 134 -4.32 1.96 -26.85
C MET A 134 -5.72 1.82 -27.45
N VAL A 135 -6.42 2.95 -27.58
CA VAL A 135 -7.72 3.01 -28.27
C VAL A 135 -7.45 3.27 -29.75
N ASP A 136 -7.09 2.22 -30.49
CA ASP A 136 -6.90 2.28 -31.96
C ASP A 136 -8.26 2.23 -32.67
N GLU A 137 -9.15 1.34 -32.23
CA GLU A 137 -10.53 1.19 -32.69
C GLU A 137 -11.53 1.56 -31.59
N PHE A 138 -12.67 2.17 -31.94
CA PHE A 138 -13.72 2.56 -31.00
C PHE A 138 -15.12 2.56 -31.63
N GLY A 139 -16.15 2.42 -30.79
CA GLY A 139 -17.56 2.56 -31.22
C GLY A 139 -18.16 1.37 -31.96
N THR A 140 -17.46 0.24 -32.02
CA THR A 140 -17.94 -1.02 -32.63
C THR A 140 -17.91 -2.17 -31.62
N PRO A 141 -18.70 -3.24 -31.82
CA PRO A 141 -18.65 -4.43 -30.95
C PRO A 141 -17.30 -5.17 -30.97
N GLN A 142 -16.50 -5.00 -32.02
CA GLN A 142 -15.18 -5.64 -32.19
C GLN A 142 -14.03 -4.83 -31.59
N ALA A 143 -14.23 -3.54 -31.32
CA ALA A 143 -13.17 -2.62 -30.91
C ALA A 143 -12.33 -3.12 -29.72
N PHE A 144 -12.93 -3.81 -28.75
CA PHE A 144 -12.17 -4.37 -27.63
C PHE A 144 -11.20 -5.48 -28.08
N GLU A 145 -11.68 -6.45 -28.86
CA GLU A 145 -10.86 -7.56 -29.36
C GLU A 145 -9.74 -7.04 -30.27
N ASP A 146 -10.08 -6.14 -31.20
CA ASP A 146 -9.12 -5.55 -32.14
C ASP A 146 -8.00 -4.78 -31.40
N ASN A 147 -8.34 -3.99 -30.37
CA ASN A 147 -7.35 -3.24 -29.58
C ASN A 147 -6.44 -4.15 -28.76
N VAL A 148 -6.98 -5.22 -28.15
CA VAL A 148 -6.20 -6.20 -27.39
C VAL A 148 -5.27 -6.98 -28.31
N ASP A 149 -5.73 -7.38 -29.51
CA ASP A 149 -4.89 -8.06 -30.49
C ASP A 149 -3.71 -7.19 -30.95
N LEU A 150 -3.96 -5.91 -31.24
CA LEU A 150 -2.91 -4.95 -31.57
C LEU A 150 -1.92 -4.73 -30.42
N GLU A 151 -2.42 -4.69 -29.18
CA GLU A 151 -1.57 -4.60 -27.99
C GLU A 151 -0.60 -5.78 -27.89
N TYR A 152 -1.09 -7.01 -28.06
CA TYR A 152 -0.25 -8.22 -28.05
C TYR A 152 0.79 -8.23 -29.17
N GLN A 153 0.42 -7.78 -30.38
CA GLN A 153 1.34 -7.66 -31.50
C GLN A 153 2.47 -6.65 -31.22
N ARG A 154 2.17 -5.55 -30.54
CA ARG A 154 3.15 -4.48 -30.25
C ARG A 154 4.05 -4.79 -29.06
N ASN A 155 3.57 -5.54 -28.07
CA ASN A 155 4.23 -5.71 -26.78
C ASN A 155 4.70 -7.15 -26.48
N GLY A 156 4.71 -8.04 -27.48
CA GLY A 156 5.05 -9.46 -27.29
C GLY A 156 6.31 -9.72 -26.47
N GLU A 157 7.43 -9.07 -26.79
CA GLU A 157 8.70 -9.21 -26.06
C GLU A 157 8.58 -8.79 -24.59
N ARG A 158 7.90 -7.67 -24.31
CA ARG A 158 7.68 -7.18 -22.94
C ARG A 158 6.85 -8.18 -22.14
N TYR A 159 5.82 -8.77 -22.74
CA TYR A 159 4.94 -9.73 -22.05
C TYR A 159 5.62 -11.07 -21.83
N GLU A 160 6.42 -11.54 -22.79
CA GLU A 160 7.26 -12.71 -22.61
C GLU A 160 8.26 -12.51 -21.47
N PHE A 161 8.88 -11.33 -21.38
CA PHE A 161 9.81 -10.99 -20.32
C PHE A 161 9.13 -10.92 -18.94
N LEU A 162 7.97 -10.27 -18.83
CA LEU A 162 7.21 -10.22 -17.57
C LEU A 162 6.69 -11.60 -17.16
N LYS A 163 6.28 -12.44 -18.12
CA LYS A 163 5.87 -13.82 -17.88
C LYS A 163 7.05 -14.66 -17.37
N TRP A 164 8.25 -14.47 -17.92
CA TRP A 164 9.47 -15.06 -17.36
C TRP A 164 9.69 -14.60 -15.92
N GLY A 165 9.58 -13.29 -15.65
CA GLY A 165 9.73 -12.74 -14.29
C GLY A 165 8.78 -13.40 -13.28
N SER A 166 7.50 -13.57 -13.65
CA SER A 166 6.51 -14.26 -12.81
C SER A 166 6.80 -15.74 -12.56
N ALA A 167 7.54 -16.40 -13.44
CA ALA A 167 7.94 -17.80 -13.25
C ALA A 167 9.29 -17.93 -12.53
N ALA A 168 10.18 -16.95 -12.66
CA ALA A 168 11.55 -16.99 -12.16
C ALA A 168 11.74 -16.35 -10.78
N LEU A 169 10.77 -15.56 -10.31
CA LEU A 169 10.80 -14.83 -9.04
C LEU A 169 9.68 -15.31 -8.11
N ASP A 170 10.02 -15.72 -6.90
CA ASP A 170 9.01 -15.99 -5.88
C ASP A 170 8.34 -14.68 -5.44
N ASN A 171 7.09 -14.78 -4.99
CA ASN A 171 6.27 -13.64 -4.57
C ASN A 171 5.98 -12.60 -5.67
N PHE A 172 6.34 -12.86 -6.93
CA PHE A 172 6.05 -11.98 -8.05
C PHE A 172 4.89 -12.51 -8.89
N LYS A 173 3.81 -11.74 -8.98
CA LYS A 173 2.61 -12.10 -9.75
C LYS A 173 2.33 -11.06 -10.82
N VAL A 174 2.03 -11.53 -12.03
CA VAL A 174 1.62 -10.68 -13.15
C VAL A 174 0.13 -10.88 -13.43
N VAL A 175 -0.62 -9.78 -13.44
CA VAL A 175 -1.99 -9.73 -13.95
C VAL A 175 -1.93 -9.42 -15.45
N PRO A 176 -2.50 -10.28 -16.31
CA PRO A 176 -2.40 -10.14 -17.76
C PRO A 176 -3.19 -8.94 -18.29
N PRO A 177 -2.87 -8.46 -19.51
CA PRO A 177 -3.62 -7.38 -20.15
C PRO A 177 -5.10 -7.73 -20.34
N GLY A 178 -5.94 -6.69 -20.43
CA GLY A 178 -7.39 -6.84 -20.60
C GLY A 178 -8.16 -7.25 -19.33
N THR A 179 -7.49 -7.39 -18.18
CA THR A 179 -8.14 -7.74 -16.91
C THR A 179 -8.74 -6.53 -16.19
N GLY A 180 -8.18 -5.34 -16.40
CA GLY A 180 -8.58 -4.10 -15.74
C GLY A 180 -7.39 -3.16 -15.51
N ILE A 181 -7.62 -2.06 -14.83
CA ILE A 181 -6.60 -1.05 -14.50
C ILE A 181 -6.00 -1.34 -13.12
N CYS A 182 -4.71 -1.06 -12.94
CA CYS A 182 -3.88 -1.39 -11.80
C CYS A 182 -4.55 -1.10 -10.45
N HIS A 183 -5.09 0.12 -10.27
CA HIS A 183 -5.70 0.50 -8.99
C HIS A 183 -7.08 -0.12 -8.76
N GLN A 184 -7.85 -0.38 -9.81
CA GLN A 184 -9.15 -1.04 -9.69
C GLN A 184 -8.96 -2.53 -9.37
N VAL A 185 -8.05 -3.22 -10.06
CA VAL A 185 -7.65 -4.59 -9.73
C VAL A 185 -7.10 -4.66 -8.29
N ASN A 186 -6.35 -3.64 -7.87
CA ASN A 186 -5.87 -3.56 -6.50
C ASN A 186 -7.02 -3.43 -5.48
N LEU A 187 -8.02 -2.59 -5.77
CA LEU A 187 -9.17 -2.37 -4.88
C LEU A 187 -10.08 -3.60 -4.80
N GLU A 188 -10.34 -4.25 -5.93
CA GLU A 188 -11.35 -5.32 -6.05
C GLU A 188 -10.79 -6.72 -5.79
N TYR A 189 -9.48 -6.96 -5.96
CA TYR A 189 -8.92 -8.32 -5.93
C TYR A 189 -7.67 -8.49 -5.06
N ILE A 190 -6.77 -7.51 -5.02
CA ILE A 190 -5.48 -7.67 -4.32
C ILE A 190 -5.55 -7.17 -2.87
N GLY A 191 -6.24 -6.06 -2.61
CA GLY A 191 -6.36 -5.45 -1.30
C GLY A 191 -7.11 -6.32 -0.32
N GLN A 192 -6.57 -6.51 0.89
CA GLN A 192 -7.18 -7.38 1.91
C GLN A 192 -7.64 -6.65 3.16
N ALA A 193 -7.31 -5.35 3.30
CA ALA A 193 -7.41 -4.56 4.53
C ALA A 193 -6.55 -5.10 5.70
N VAL A 194 -6.60 -6.40 5.99
CA VAL A 194 -5.74 -7.12 6.91
C VAL A 194 -5.17 -8.34 6.20
N TRP A 195 -3.86 -8.42 6.08
CA TRP A 195 -3.19 -9.62 5.59
C TRP A 195 -2.93 -10.59 6.73
N SER A 196 -2.82 -11.87 6.38
CA SER A 196 -2.26 -12.87 7.28
C SER A 196 -1.29 -13.79 6.54
N SER A 197 -0.15 -14.08 7.15
CA SER A 197 0.77 -15.08 6.62
C SER A 197 1.73 -15.59 7.70
N ASP A 198 2.43 -16.69 7.44
CA ASP A 198 3.38 -17.24 8.40
C ASP A 198 4.55 -16.28 8.64
N SER A 199 4.91 -16.09 9.90
CA SER A 199 6.08 -15.31 10.30
C SER A 199 7.38 -16.05 9.97
N VAL A 200 8.32 -15.34 9.34
CA VAL A 200 9.62 -15.88 8.90
C VAL A 200 10.76 -14.91 9.24
N GLY A 201 11.97 -15.23 8.81
CA GLY A 201 13.17 -14.43 9.09
C GLY A 201 13.81 -14.80 10.44
N GLU A 202 14.73 -13.94 10.91
CA GLU A 202 15.53 -14.19 12.12
C GLU A 202 14.68 -14.38 13.38
N HIS A 203 13.55 -13.67 13.47
CA HIS A 203 12.66 -13.68 14.63
C HIS A 203 11.29 -14.33 14.35
N GLY A 204 11.10 -14.92 13.16
CA GLY A 204 9.88 -15.64 12.81
C GLY A 204 9.84 -17.03 13.44
N ASP A 205 8.66 -17.44 13.89
CA ASP A 205 8.44 -18.75 14.53
C ASP A 205 7.48 -19.65 13.72
N GLY A 206 7.15 -19.25 12.49
CA GLY A 206 6.22 -19.96 11.62
C GLY A 206 4.75 -19.82 12.01
N THR A 207 4.42 -19.09 13.08
CA THR A 207 3.02 -18.80 13.40
C THR A 207 2.42 -17.81 12.42
N ALA A 208 1.14 -17.99 12.09
CA ALA A 208 0.39 -17.04 11.29
C ALA A 208 0.29 -15.70 12.02
N ILE A 209 0.71 -14.61 11.37
CA ILE A 209 0.59 -13.26 11.89
C ILE A 209 -0.42 -12.46 11.06
N ALA A 210 -1.29 -11.71 11.71
CA ALA A 210 -2.22 -10.76 11.10
C ALA A 210 -1.70 -9.33 11.26
N TYR A 211 -1.75 -8.55 10.19
CA TYR A 211 -1.25 -7.17 10.16
C TYR A 211 -2.01 -6.32 9.13
N PRO A 212 -2.06 -4.98 9.29
CA PRO A 212 -2.70 -4.10 8.32
C PRO A 212 -2.09 -4.24 6.93
N ASP A 213 -2.95 -4.27 5.90
CA ASP A 213 -2.50 -4.13 4.52
C ASP A 213 -1.91 -2.74 4.33
N THR A 214 -0.71 -2.70 3.76
CA THR A 214 -0.04 -1.46 3.39
C THR A 214 0.84 -1.68 2.17
N LEU A 215 1.01 -0.66 1.32
CA LEU A 215 1.82 -0.80 0.13
C LEU A 215 2.48 0.49 -0.34
N VAL A 216 3.56 0.32 -1.07
CA VAL A 216 4.04 1.32 -2.02
C VAL A 216 3.81 0.81 -3.43
N GLY A 217 3.64 1.71 -4.39
CA GLY A 217 3.51 1.31 -5.78
C GLY A 217 4.27 2.21 -6.74
N THR A 218 4.65 1.68 -7.89
CA THR A 218 5.38 2.43 -8.93
C THR A 218 4.45 3.26 -9.83
N ASP A 219 3.38 3.77 -9.21
CA ASP A 219 2.36 4.63 -9.80
C ASP A 219 1.82 5.59 -8.72
N SER A 220 1.64 6.87 -9.05
CA SER A 220 1.19 7.91 -8.13
C SER A 220 -0.21 7.67 -7.54
N HIS A 221 -1.09 7.08 -8.32
CA HIS A 221 -2.50 6.83 -7.99
C HIS A 221 -2.71 5.52 -7.23
N THR A 222 -1.62 4.84 -6.84
CA THR A 222 -1.63 3.78 -5.79
C THR A 222 -2.40 4.22 -4.54
N THR A 223 -2.45 5.54 -4.30
CA THR A 223 -3.24 6.19 -3.26
C THR A 223 -4.74 5.88 -3.30
N MET A 224 -5.33 5.42 -4.42
CA MET A 224 -6.74 5.00 -4.50
C MET A 224 -7.14 3.97 -3.44
N ILE A 225 -6.23 3.06 -3.09
CA ILE A 225 -6.47 1.96 -2.14
C ILE A 225 -6.74 2.45 -0.72
N ASN A 226 -6.36 3.69 -0.38
CA ASN A 226 -6.62 4.28 0.93
C ASN A 226 -8.11 4.49 1.21
N GLY A 227 -8.96 4.47 0.17
CA GLY A 227 -10.42 4.42 0.33
C GLY A 227 -10.92 3.14 1.03
N LEU A 228 -10.14 2.06 0.95
CA LEU A 228 -10.38 0.76 1.62
C LEU A 228 -9.75 0.70 3.03
N GLY A 229 -9.11 1.77 3.50
CA GLY A 229 -8.39 1.77 4.78
C GLY A 229 -7.04 1.05 4.74
N VAL A 230 -6.51 0.82 3.54
CA VAL A 230 -5.17 0.31 3.28
C VAL A 230 -4.22 1.48 3.08
N LEU A 231 -3.19 1.61 3.93
CA LEU A 231 -2.27 2.73 3.81
C LEU A 231 -1.31 2.48 2.64
N GLY A 232 -1.36 3.31 1.60
CA GLY A 232 -0.41 3.19 0.51
C GLY A 232 -0.26 4.41 -0.39
N TRP A 233 0.85 4.50 -1.11
CA TRP A 233 1.18 5.66 -1.94
C TRP A 233 2.16 5.32 -3.06
N GLY A 234 2.29 6.24 -4.02
CA GLY A 234 3.23 6.10 -5.12
C GLY A 234 4.67 6.43 -4.74
N VAL A 235 5.62 5.65 -5.25
CA VAL A 235 7.07 5.86 -5.11
C VAL A 235 7.77 5.64 -6.46
N GLY A 236 9.06 5.98 -6.54
CA GLY A 236 9.87 5.67 -7.72
C GLY A 236 10.19 4.17 -7.84
N GLY A 237 10.67 3.76 -9.01
CA GLY A 237 11.04 2.37 -9.28
C GLY A 237 12.12 1.84 -8.32
N ILE A 238 13.14 2.66 -8.04
CA ILE A 238 14.25 2.31 -7.14
C ILE A 238 13.76 2.09 -5.70
N GLU A 239 12.87 2.96 -5.20
CA GLU A 239 12.30 2.77 -3.86
C GLU A 239 11.43 1.52 -3.79
N ALA A 240 10.66 1.22 -4.85
CA ALA A 240 9.87 -0.01 -4.93
C ALA A 240 10.75 -1.28 -5.01
N GLU A 241 11.87 -1.23 -5.74
CA GLU A 241 12.90 -2.28 -5.80
C GLU A 241 13.56 -2.53 -4.45
N ALA A 242 13.94 -1.46 -3.76
CA ALA A 242 14.49 -1.54 -2.43
C ALA A 242 13.47 -2.18 -1.47
N ALA A 243 12.21 -1.71 -1.52
CA ALA A 243 11.12 -2.23 -0.69
C ALA A 243 10.84 -3.71 -0.96
N MET A 244 10.79 -4.14 -2.23
CA MET A 244 10.56 -5.55 -2.55
C MET A 244 11.72 -6.43 -2.10
N LEU A 245 12.96 -5.93 -2.07
CA LEU A 245 14.12 -6.66 -1.55
C LEU A 245 14.25 -6.59 -0.01
N GLY A 246 13.27 -6.02 0.67
CA GLY A 246 13.19 -5.97 2.14
C GLY A 246 13.88 -4.76 2.77
N GLN A 247 14.38 -3.81 1.98
CA GLN A 247 14.85 -2.53 2.52
C GLN A 247 13.67 -1.70 3.00
N PRO A 248 13.74 -1.09 4.19
CA PRO A 248 12.71 -0.15 4.62
C PRO A 248 12.72 1.11 3.75
N VAL A 249 11.54 1.68 3.56
CA VAL A 249 11.34 3.01 3.01
C VAL A 249 11.55 4.03 4.12
N SER A 250 12.56 4.88 3.93
CA SER A 250 12.84 5.96 4.88
C SER A 250 11.87 7.12 4.68
N MET A 251 11.26 7.60 5.77
CA MET A 251 10.34 8.74 5.72
C MET A 251 10.32 9.53 7.03
N LEU A 252 10.02 10.82 6.95
CA LEU A 252 9.66 11.60 8.14
C LEU A 252 8.31 11.13 8.67
N ILE A 253 8.16 11.12 10.00
CA ILE A 253 6.85 10.93 10.64
C ILE A 253 5.90 12.03 10.12
N PRO A 254 4.84 11.68 9.37
CA PRO A 254 4.09 12.66 8.60
C PRO A 254 3.23 13.55 9.50
N GLU A 255 3.02 14.80 9.08
CA GLU A 255 1.90 15.59 9.59
C GLU A 255 0.59 15.04 9.00
N VAL A 256 -0.49 15.06 9.78
CA VAL A 256 -1.81 14.57 9.36
C VAL A 256 -2.82 15.70 9.38
N VAL A 257 -3.40 15.99 8.22
CA VAL A 257 -4.47 16.97 8.04
C VAL A 257 -5.82 16.25 8.08
N GLY A 258 -6.61 16.50 9.12
CA GLY A 258 -7.96 15.97 9.20
C GLY A 258 -8.91 16.71 8.25
N PHE A 259 -9.55 15.99 7.33
CA PHE A 259 -10.61 16.52 6.47
C PHE A 259 -11.98 16.08 6.97
N LYS A 260 -12.74 17.01 7.56
CA LYS A 260 -14.05 16.70 8.15
C LYS A 260 -15.15 16.76 7.10
N LEU A 261 -15.79 15.63 6.82
CA LEU A 261 -16.97 15.53 5.97
C LEU A 261 -18.25 15.57 6.80
N THR A 262 -19.20 16.40 6.39
CA THR A 262 -20.50 16.59 7.06
C THR A 262 -21.63 16.69 6.04
N GLY A 263 -22.82 16.22 6.41
CA GLY A 263 -23.99 16.21 5.53
C GLY A 263 -23.97 15.02 4.57
N ALA A 264 -24.80 15.10 3.52
CA ALA A 264 -24.89 14.11 2.45
C ALA A 264 -24.92 14.83 1.09
N LEU A 265 -24.51 14.13 0.03
CA LEU A 265 -24.63 14.64 -1.34
C LEU A 265 -26.10 14.86 -1.69
N ARG A 266 -26.38 15.99 -2.36
CA ARG A 266 -27.72 16.28 -2.88
C ARG A 266 -27.93 15.51 -4.17
N GLU A 267 -29.20 15.27 -4.51
CA GLU A 267 -29.57 14.71 -5.80
C GLU A 267 -28.96 15.52 -6.95
N GLY A 268 -28.44 14.81 -7.96
CA GLY A 268 -27.75 15.39 -9.10
C GLY A 268 -26.27 15.71 -8.88
N ILE A 269 -25.75 15.62 -7.64
CA ILE A 269 -24.31 15.76 -7.37
C ILE A 269 -23.64 14.39 -7.49
N THR A 270 -22.55 14.33 -8.24
CA THR A 270 -21.79 13.11 -8.52
C THR A 270 -20.55 12.97 -7.62
N ALA A 271 -19.96 11.77 -7.60
CA ALA A 271 -18.65 11.53 -6.98
C ALA A 271 -17.55 12.42 -7.58
N THR A 272 -17.65 12.71 -8.88
CA THR A 272 -16.73 13.60 -9.59
C THR A 272 -16.81 15.03 -9.07
N ASP A 273 -18.02 15.56 -8.86
CA ASP A 273 -18.20 16.91 -8.29
C ASP A 273 -17.60 17.00 -6.89
N LEU A 274 -17.81 15.95 -6.08
CA LEU A 274 -17.25 15.86 -4.73
C LEU A 274 -15.72 15.84 -4.76
N VAL A 275 -15.10 14.96 -5.54
CA VAL A 275 -13.64 14.84 -5.55
C VAL A 275 -12.95 16.10 -6.08
N LEU A 276 -13.50 16.74 -7.11
CA LEU A 276 -12.95 17.99 -7.64
C LEU A 276 -13.04 19.12 -6.62
N THR A 277 -14.14 19.19 -5.85
CA THR A 277 -14.30 20.15 -4.75
C THR A 277 -13.29 19.89 -3.63
N VAL A 278 -13.16 18.63 -3.18
CA VAL A 278 -12.18 18.24 -2.15
C VAL A 278 -10.76 18.56 -2.60
N THR A 279 -10.42 18.23 -3.85
CA THR A 279 -9.11 18.51 -4.45
C THR A 279 -8.81 20.01 -4.45
N GLN A 280 -9.77 20.82 -4.89
CA GLN A 280 -9.63 22.28 -4.91
C GLN A 280 -9.39 22.84 -3.50
N MET A 281 -10.15 22.37 -2.50
CA MET A 281 -9.99 22.78 -1.10
C MET A 281 -8.63 22.38 -0.51
N LEU A 282 -8.17 21.15 -0.77
CA LEU A 282 -6.89 20.64 -0.27
C LEU A 282 -5.69 21.33 -0.94
N ARG A 283 -5.78 21.62 -2.25
CA ARG A 283 -4.77 22.42 -2.95
C ARG A 283 -4.64 23.81 -2.35
N ALA A 284 -5.77 24.50 -2.11
CA ALA A 284 -5.78 25.80 -1.46
C ALA A 284 -5.22 25.76 -0.02
N LYS A 285 -5.40 24.64 0.70
CA LYS A 285 -4.86 24.45 2.05
C LYS A 285 -3.35 24.21 2.08
N GLY A 286 -2.78 23.63 1.02
CA GLY A 286 -1.35 23.28 0.94
C GLY A 286 -1.01 22.05 1.77
N VAL A 287 -1.25 20.86 1.23
CA VAL A 287 -1.04 19.58 1.93
C VAL A 287 0.13 18.76 1.36
N VAL A 288 1.06 19.42 0.68
CA VAL A 288 2.23 18.76 0.06
C VAL A 288 3.05 17.99 1.10
N GLY A 289 3.29 16.70 0.84
CA GLY A 289 4.09 15.83 1.71
C GLY A 289 3.42 15.46 3.05
N ARG A 290 2.13 15.75 3.21
CA ARG A 290 1.35 15.43 4.40
C ARG A 290 0.40 14.27 4.12
N PHE A 291 -0.03 13.60 5.18
CA PHE A 291 -1.19 12.70 5.10
C PHE A 291 -2.46 13.53 5.23
N VAL A 292 -3.50 13.15 4.49
CA VAL A 292 -4.87 13.63 4.71
C VAL A 292 -5.68 12.47 5.26
N GLU A 293 -6.33 12.65 6.41
CA GLU A 293 -7.23 11.64 6.98
C GLU A 293 -8.67 12.16 6.98
N PHE A 294 -9.56 11.43 6.33
CA PHE A 294 -10.97 11.79 6.21
C PHE A 294 -11.75 11.29 7.43
N PHE A 295 -12.60 12.15 7.98
CA PHE A 295 -13.40 11.80 9.16
C PHE A 295 -14.72 12.58 9.21
N GLY A 296 -15.59 12.21 10.15
CA GLY A 296 -16.84 12.92 10.40
C GLY A 296 -18.09 12.18 9.91
N PRO A 297 -19.28 12.72 10.23
CA PRO A 297 -20.54 12.02 9.99
C PRO A 297 -20.89 11.80 8.52
N GLY A 298 -20.28 12.56 7.59
CA GLY A 298 -20.52 12.38 6.16
C GLY A 298 -20.02 11.05 5.60
N LEU A 299 -19.01 10.42 6.23
CA LEU A 299 -18.42 9.16 5.77
C LEU A 299 -19.45 8.02 5.69
N GLY A 300 -20.42 7.99 6.60
CA GLY A 300 -21.44 6.93 6.65
C GLY A 300 -22.37 6.92 5.44
N SER A 301 -22.49 8.05 4.73
CA SER A 301 -23.31 8.16 3.51
C SER A 301 -22.55 7.86 2.22
N MET A 302 -21.23 7.69 2.29
CA MET A 302 -20.39 7.47 1.11
C MET A 302 -20.23 5.99 0.81
N THR A 303 -20.25 5.64 -0.48
CA THR A 303 -19.87 4.31 -0.95
C THR A 303 -18.35 4.15 -0.91
N LEU A 304 -17.85 2.91 -1.03
CA LEU A 304 -16.41 2.70 -1.15
C LEU A 304 -15.84 3.35 -2.43
N ALA A 305 -16.59 3.28 -3.54
CA ALA A 305 -16.19 3.91 -4.80
C ALA A 305 -15.99 5.43 -4.65
N ASP A 306 -16.86 6.12 -3.90
CA ASP A 306 -16.71 7.55 -3.62
C ASP A 306 -15.41 7.84 -2.85
N ARG A 307 -15.11 7.02 -1.84
CA ARG A 307 -13.89 7.16 -1.02
C ARG A 307 -12.64 6.90 -1.84
N ALA A 308 -12.64 5.82 -2.63
CA ALA A 308 -11.55 5.47 -3.52
C ALA A 308 -11.31 6.57 -4.57
N THR A 309 -12.36 7.18 -5.11
CA THR A 309 -12.26 8.31 -6.04
C THR A 309 -11.55 9.51 -5.38
N ILE A 310 -11.87 9.83 -4.13
CA ILE A 310 -11.21 10.93 -3.40
C ILE A 310 -9.76 10.59 -3.05
N ALA A 311 -9.52 9.37 -2.60
CA ALA A 311 -8.18 8.89 -2.24
C ALA A 311 -7.25 8.86 -3.45
N ASN A 312 -7.77 8.45 -4.63
CA ASN A 312 -7.06 8.41 -5.90
C ASN A 312 -6.46 9.78 -6.27
N MET A 313 -7.17 10.86 -5.98
CA MET A 313 -6.74 12.21 -6.34
C MET A 313 -5.67 12.83 -5.43
N ALA A 314 -5.09 12.05 -4.50
CA ALA A 314 -4.05 12.53 -3.60
C ALA A 314 -2.85 13.21 -4.28
N PRO A 315 -2.32 12.67 -5.39
CA PRO A 315 -1.27 13.34 -6.16
C PRO A 315 -1.70 14.73 -6.66
N GLU A 316 -2.95 14.90 -7.11
CA GLU A 316 -3.43 16.17 -7.64
C GLU A 316 -3.58 17.26 -6.56
N TYR A 317 -3.94 16.89 -5.33
CA TYR A 317 -3.92 17.82 -4.19
C TYR A 317 -2.60 17.86 -3.41
N GLY A 318 -1.61 17.05 -3.82
CA GLY A 318 -0.24 17.05 -3.35
C GLY A 318 0.01 16.25 -2.06
N ALA A 319 -1.00 15.62 -1.48
CA ALA A 319 -0.81 14.80 -0.30
C ALA A 319 -0.05 13.52 -0.64
N THR A 320 0.66 12.96 0.34
CA THR A 320 1.25 11.62 0.19
C THR A 320 0.16 10.55 0.09
N CYS A 321 -0.94 10.69 0.86
CA CYS A 321 -2.11 9.83 0.77
C CYS A 321 -3.39 10.54 1.26
N GLY A 322 -4.55 10.00 0.87
CA GLY A 322 -5.88 10.36 1.37
C GLY A 322 -6.55 9.19 2.07
N PHE A 323 -6.39 9.07 3.39
CA PHE A 323 -6.76 7.92 4.19
C PHE A 323 -8.21 7.94 4.69
N PHE A 324 -8.95 6.86 4.42
CA PHE A 324 -10.26 6.58 4.98
C PHE A 324 -10.16 5.39 5.93
N PRO A 325 -10.37 5.56 7.25
CA PRO A 325 -10.32 4.44 8.18
C PRO A 325 -11.34 3.34 7.85
N ILE A 326 -11.00 2.10 8.18
CA ILE A 326 -11.91 0.95 8.04
C ILE A 326 -13.16 1.18 8.90
N ASP A 327 -14.32 1.10 8.27
CA ASP A 327 -15.62 1.18 8.93
C ASP A 327 -16.62 0.16 8.34
N GLU A 328 -17.90 0.27 8.70
CA GLU A 328 -18.95 -0.63 8.22
C GLU A 328 -19.07 -0.64 6.69
N LYS A 329 -18.86 0.49 5.99
CA LYS A 329 -18.89 0.53 4.52
C LYS A 329 -17.73 -0.19 3.88
N THR A 330 -16.56 -0.14 4.51
CA THR A 330 -15.42 -0.99 4.11
C THR A 330 -15.78 -2.46 4.27
N MET A 331 -16.37 -2.84 5.41
CA MET A 331 -16.77 -4.24 5.66
C MET A 331 -17.88 -4.71 4.71
N ASP A 332 -18.83 -3.85 4.36
CA ASP A 332 -19.89 -4.16 3.40
C ASP A 332 -19.30 -4.43 2.01
N TYR A 333 -18.34 -3.61 1.57
CA TYR A 333 -17.66 -3.82 0.29
C TYR A 333 -16.86 -5.14 0.27
N MET A 334 -16.13 -5.44 1.35
CA MET A 334 -15.31 -6.67 1.43
C MET A 334 -16.14 -7.97 1.45
N ARG A 335 -17.47 -7.88 1.61
CA ARG A 335 -18.37 -9.05 1.56
C ARG A 335 -18.99 -9.30 0.18
N LEU A 336 -18.92 -8.32 -0.73
CA LEU A 336 -19.42 -8.45 -2.10
C LEU A 336 -18.58 -9.46 -2.90
#